data_AF-A0A0S6VVL1-F1
#
_entry.id   AF-A0A0S6VVL1-F1
#
_cell.length_a   1.000
_cell.length_b   1.000
_cell.length_c   1.000
_cell.angle_alpha   90.00
_cell.angle_beta   90.00
_cell.angle_gamma   90.00
#
_symmetry.space_group_name_H-M   'P 1'
#
loop_
_entity.id
_entity.type
_entity.pdbx_description
1 polymer ?
#
loop_
_entity_poly.entity_id
_entity_poly.type
_entity_poly.pdbx_seq_one_letter_code
_entity_poly.pdbx_strand_id
1 'polypeptide(L)' 'MKRRIFIDTGPITALLNKRDRCHQHVMRKLAELPPPLLTCEAVVTEACFLAYKHGNSPDAVLELIENEFMAISPALRS' A
#
# COMPACT_ATOMS: atom_id res chain seq x y z
N MET A 1 -19.88 13.12 4.46
CA MET A 1 -19.25 12.36 3.35
C MET A 1 -18.11 11.51 3.91
N LYS A 2 -17.96 10.24 3.51
CA LYS A 2 -16.84 9.39 3.93
C LYS A 2 -15.58 9.81 3.17
N ARG A 3 -14.50 10.19 3.87
CA ARG A 3 -13.25 10.63 3.24
C ARG A 3 -12.57 9.42 2.60
N ARG A 4 -12.42 9.43 1.28
CA ARG A 4 -11.68 8.41 0.53
C ARG A 4 -10.21 8.81 0.50
N ILE A 5 -9.34 7.91 0.93
CA ILE A 5 -7.89 8.13 0.94
C ILE A 5 -7.29 7.16 -0.05
N PHE A 6 -6.50 7.68 -0.98
CA PHE A 6 -5.76 6.89 -1.93
C PHE A 6 -4.31 6.71 -1.44
N ILE A 7 -3.80 5.49 -1.55
CA ILE A 7 -2.43 5.13 -1.20
C ILE A 7 -1.68 4.70 -2.46
N ASP A 8 -0.46 5.23 -2.60
CA ASP A 8 0.43 5.05 -3.74
C ASP A 8 1.55 4.03 -3.41
N THR A 9 2.34 3.66 -4.40
CA THR A 9 3.41 2.67 -4.30
C THR A 9 4.44 3.02 -3.22
N GLY A 10 4.81 4.30 -3.11
CA GLY A 10 5.82 4.78 -2.16
C GLY A 10 5.48 4.43 -0.71
N PRO A 11 4.33 4.87 -0.18
CA PRO A 11 3.89 4.48 1.16
C PRO A 11 3.76 2.95 1.36
N ILE A 12 3.27 2.19 0.37
CA ILE A 12 3.15 0.73 0.50
C ILE A 12 4.53 0.09 0.68
N THR A 13 5.48 0.44 -0.19
CA THR A 13 6.84 -0.13 -0.16
C THR A 13 7.61 0.30 1.08
N ALA A 14 7.46 1.55 1.54
CA ALA A 14 8.05 2.03 2.79
C ALA A 14 7.43 1.38 4.04
N LEU A 15 6.14 1.05 4.02
CA LEU A 15 5.48 0.30 5.10
C LEU A 15 6.08 -1.12 5.22
N LEU A 16 6.28 -1.81 4.10
CA LEU A 16 6.76 -3.20 4.09
C LEU A 16 8.27 -3.32 4.27
N ASN A 17 9.06 -2.32 3.86
CA ASN A 17 10.50 -2.32 4.00
C ASN A 17 10.96 -1.65 5.31
N LYS A 18 11.27 -2.44 6.34
CA LYS A 18 11.77 -1.94 7.65
C LYS A 18 13.06 -1.12 7.56
N ARG A 19 13.83 -1.27 6.47
CA ARG A 19 15.08 -0.51 6.23
C ARG A 19 14.83 0.81 5.49
N ASP A 20 13.61 1.05 5.02
CA ASP A 20 13.26 2.31 4.37
C ASP A 20 13.32 3.46 5.37
N ARG A 21 13.96 4.57 4.97
CA ARG A 21 14.10 5.77 5.81
C ARG A 21 12.76 6.36 6.24
N CYS A 22 11.71 6.16 5.44
CA CYS A 22 10.36 6.64 5.69
C CYS A 22 9.50 5.64 6.46
N HIS A 23 9.98 4.40 6.70
CA HIS A 23 9.19 3.32 7.32
C HIS A 23 8.45 3.77 8.59
N GLN A 24 9.19 4.36 9.53
CA GLN A 24 8.63 4.82 10.80
C GLN A 24 7.60 5.95 10.65
N HIS A 25 7.82 6.85 9.69
CA HIS A 25 6.88 7.94 9.41
C HIS A 25 5.59 7.40 8.79
N VAL A 26 5.71 6.53 7.80
CA VAL A 26 4.59 5.90 7.10
C VAL A 26 3.77 5.04 8.06
N MET A 27 4.41 4.17 8.84
CA MET A 27 3.74 3.31 9.81
C MET A 27 2.85 4.12 10.77
N ARG A 28 3.39 5.20 11.36
CA ARG A 28 2.61 6.09 12.25
C ARG A 28 1.47 6.77 11.51
N LYS A 29 1.73 7.29 10.31
CA LYS A 29 0.71 8.03 9.57
C LYS A 29 -0.44 7.13 9.13
N LEU A 30 -0.14 5.93 8.67
CA LEU A 30 -1.16 4.98 8.24
C LEU A 30 -1.98 4.42 9.39
N ALA A 31 -1.39 4.27 10.60
CA ALA A 31 -2.11 3.85 11.80
C ALA A 31 -3.23 4.84 12.23
N GLU A 32 -3.15 6.11 11.81
CA GLU A 32 -4.17 7.12 12.07
C GLU A 32 -5.34 7.09 11.05
N LEU A 33 -5.20 6.34 9.96
CA LEU A 33 -6.15 6.36 8.85
C LEU A 33 -7.15 5.20 8.95
N PRO A 34 -8.45 5.44 8.71
CA PRO A 34 -9.43 4.37 8.72
C PRO A 34 -9.30 3.51 7.45
N PRO A 35 -9.15 2.17 7.57
CA PRO A 35 -9.21 1.27 6.43
C PRO A 35 -10.62 1.12 5.85
N PRO A 36 -10.77 0.62 4.60
CA PRO A 36 -9.67 0.34 3.67
C PRO A 36 -9.14 1.62 3.01
N LEU A 37 -7.82 1.67 2.82
CA LEU A 37 -7.19 2.66 1.95
C LEU A 37 -7.37 2.25 0.50
N LEU A 38 -7.72 3.18 -0.38
CA LEU A 38 -7.97 2.88 -1.79
C LEU A 38 -6.67 2.87 -2.58
N THR A 39 -6.50 1.91 -3.47
CA THR A 39 -5.38 1.87 -4.42
C THR A 39 -5.87 1.38 -5.78
N CYS A 40 -4.97 1.11 -6.73
CA CYS A 40 -5.32 0.51 -8.02
C CYS A 40 -4.34 -0.61 -8.39
N GLU A 41 -4.71 -1.40 -9.40
CA GLU A 41 -3.96 -2.55 -9.90
C GLU A 41 -2.53 -2.18 -10.32
N ALA A 42 -2.34 -0.99 -10.91
CA ALA A 42 -1.03 -0.50 -11.31
C ALA A 42 -0.11 -0.24 -10.10
N VAL A 43 -0.65 0.39 -9.04
CA VAL A 43 0.08 0.63 -7.78
C VAL A 43 0.43 -0.69 -7.09
N VAL A 44 -0.52 -1.64 -7.04
CA VAL A 44 -0.26 -2.99 -6.47
C VAL A 44 0.84 -3.69 -7.25
N THR A 45 0.80 -3.64 -8.58
CA THR A 45 1.81 -4.27 -9.45
C THR A 45 3.21 -3.70 -9.21
N GLU A 46 3.33 -2.37 -9.16
CA GLU A 46 4.62 -1.70 -8.91
C GLU A 46 5.14 -1.97 -7.50
N ALA A 47 4.25 -1.96 -6.49
CA ALA A 47 4.62 -2.29 -5.12
C ALA A 47 5.14 -3.73 -4.98
N CYS A 48 4.50 -4.71 -5.63
CA CYS A 48 4.96 -6.10 -5.68
C CYS A 48 6.37 -6.19 -6.32
N PHE A 49 6.59 -5.51 -7.45
CA PHE A 49 7.88 -5.49 -8.13
C PHE A 49 8.98 -4.88 -7.25
N LEU A 50 8.69 -3.76 -6.58
CA LEU A 50 9.66 -3.11 -5.68
C LEU A 50 9.91 -3.91 -4.40
N ALA A 51 8.89 -4.56 -3.84
CA ALA A 51 9.05 -5.47 -2.70
C ALA A 51 10.06 -6.57 -3.04
N TYR A 52 9.89 -7.25 -4.18
CA TYR A 52 10.82 -8.25 -4.68
C TYR A 52 12.24 -7.67 -4.88
N LYS A 53 12.35 -6.52 -5.55
CA LYS A 53 13.63 -5.84 -5.79
C LYS A 53 14.37 -5.48 -4.49
N HIS A 54 13.65 -5.24 -3.40
CA HIS A 54 14.20 -4.93 -2.08
C HIS A 54 14.35 -6.16 -1.17
N GLY A 55 14.13 -7.38 -1.69
CA GLY A 55 14.30 -8.63 -0.95
C GLY A 55 13.15 -8.97 0.00
N ASN A 56 11.98 -8.36 -0.18
CA ASN A 56 10.75 -8.71 0.52
C ASN A 56 9.86 -9.59 -0.37
N SER A 57 8.94 -10.36 0.24
CA SER A 57 7.96 -11.11 -0.54
C SER A 57 6.91 -10.16 -1.15
N PRO A 58 6.60 -10.27 -2.46
CA PRO A 58 5.43 -9.63 -3.06
C PRO A 58 4.12 -9.98 -2.34
N ASP A 59 4.04 -11.16 -1.75
CA ASP A 59 2.84 -11.62 -1.01
C ASP A 59 2.45 -10.65 0.11
N ALA A 60 3.43 -9.98 0.73
CA ALA A 60 3.17 -8.99 1.76
C ALA A 60 2.35 -7.78 1.26
N VAL A 61 2.37 -7.48 -0.05
CA VAL A 61 1.49 -6.46 -0.64
C VAL A 61 0.07 -6.99 -0.78
N LEU A 62 -0.08 -8.27 -1.18
CA LEU A 62 -1.36 -8.92 -1.35
C LEU A 62 -2.07 -9.16 -0.01
N GLU A 63 -1.32 -9.53 1.02
CA GLU A 63 -1.82 -9.67 2.40
C GLU A 63 -2.46 -8.38 2.93
N LEU A 64 -1.99 -7.20 2.51
CA LEU A 64 -2.62 -5.93 2.89
C LEU A 64 -4.01 -5.75 2.25
N ILE A 65 -4.26 -6.38 1.11
CA ILE A 65 -5.58 -6.41 0.46
C ILE A 65 -6.46 -7.47 1.12
N GLU A 66 -5.92 -8.67 1.32
CA GLU A 66 -6.63 -9.79 1.96
C GLU A 66 -7.10 -9.47 3.38
N ASN A 67 -6.31 -8.69 4.13
CA ASN A 67 -6.66 -8.24 5.48
C ASN A 67 -7.47 -6.93 5.49
N GLU A 68 -8.04 -6.52 4.36
CA GLU A 68 -8.89 -5.32 4.19
C GLU A 68 -8.22 -3.98 4.57
N PHE A 69 -6.89 -3.96 4.74
CA PHE A 69 -6.16 -2.72 4.99
C PHE A 69 -6.15 -1.82 3.75
N MET A 70 -6.05 -2.43 2.56
CA MET A 70 -6.21 -1.78 1.27
C MET A 70 -7.36 -2.39 0.47
N ALA A 71 -7.95 -1.60 -0.42
CA ALA A 71 -8.92 -2.07 -1.41
C ALA A 71 -8.61 -1.49 -2.79
N ILE A 72 -8.74 -2.33 -3.82
CA ILE A 72 -8.56 -1.89 -5.20
C ILE A 72 -9.81 -1.11 -5.65
N SER A 73 -9.61 0.11 -6.11
CA SER A 73 -10.57 0.90 -6.83
C SER A 73 -10.05 1.10 -8.26
N PRO A 74 -10.78 0.64 -9.30
CA PRO A 74 -10.32 0.74 -10.68
C PRO A 74 -9.95 2.18 -11.03
N ALA A 75 -8.72 2.38 -11.51
CA ALA A 75 -8.21 3.71 -11.88
C ALA A 75 -8.93 4.30 -13.10
N LEU A 76 -9.45 3.42 -13.97
CA LEU A 76 -10.23 3.79 -15.14
C LEU A 76 -11.71 3.50 -14.86
N ARG A 77 -12.53 4.55 -14.85
CA ARG A 77 -13.99 4.42 -14.89
C ARG A 77 -14.44 4.77 -16.29
N SER A 78 -14.84 3.77 -17.07
CA SER A 78 -15.64 3.94 -18.29
C SER A 78 -17.08 4.28 -17.93
#